data_AF-A0A915NFX5-F1
#
_entry.id   AF-A0A915NFX5-F1
#
_cell.length_a   1.000
_cell.length_b   1.000
_cell.length_c   1.000
_cell.angle_alpha   90.00
_cell.angle_beta   90.00
_cell.angle_gamma   90.00
#
_symmetry.space_group_name_H-M   'P 1'
#
loop_
_entity.id
_entity.type
_entity.pdbx_description
1 polymer ?
#
loop_
_entity_poly.entity_id
_entity_poly.type
_entity_poly.pdbx_seq_one_letter_code
_entity_poly.pdbx_strand_id
1 'polypeptide(L)'
;LAENFPESSLAVMEFAYLKGSCRNLAKFYICWSEMYQSIEWWNKAREKLQLALKMNAVPLDLVHKASDELESNIMSMCKQNPENPLDNEDFDDSVESARTTFSRLRGIGRLHFAPIIRLPQGPPGVLSVNKKSKTDRFEIFSDDHTDQSSSLFKTPIAPPKQVIKKSKISESLINDLDFQ
;
A
#
# COMPACT_ATOMS: atom_id res chain seq x y z
N LEU A 1 -24.17 1.22 -16.04
CA LEU A 1 -22.84 1.75 -16.44
C LEU A 1 -21.79 1.67 -15.32
N ALA A 2 -21.99 0.91 -14.23
CA ALA A 2 -21.07 0.88 -13.07
C ALA A 2 -20.13 -0.34 -13.03
N GLU A 3 -20.08 -1.18 -14.08
CA GLU A 3 -19.36 -2.47 -14.04
C GLU A 3 -17.90 -2.40 -14.55
N ASN A 4 -17.40 -1.24 -14.98
CA ASN A 4 -16.05 -1.09 -15.54
C ASN A 4 -15.15 -0.16 -14.70
N PHE A 5 -15.08 -0.37 -13.38
CA PHE A 5 -14.03 0.28 -12.59
C PHE A 5 -12.79 -0.63 -12.54
N PRO A 6 -11.65 -0.22 -13.11
CA PRO A 6 -10.43 -1.03 -13.10
C PRO A 6 -9.95 -1.35 -11.68
N GLU A 7 -10.31 -0.50 -10.71
CA GLU A 7 -10.05 -0.69 -9.28
C GLU A 7 -10.75 -1.93 -8.69
N SER A 8 -11.96 -2.27 -9.18
CA SER A 8 -12.66 -3.49 -8.75
C SER A 8 -11.92 -4.74 -9.22
N SER A 9 -11.40 -4.73 -10.44
CA SER A 9 -10.65 -5.86 -11.00
C SER A 9 -9.30 -6.02 -10.28
N LEU A 10 -8.62 -4.93 -9.93
CA LEU A 10 -7.36 -4.98 -9.16
C LEU A 10 -7.57 -5.63 -7.79
N ALA A 11 -8.67 -5.29 -7.11
CA ALA A 11 -9.03 -5.90 -5.83
C ALA A 11 -9.26 -7.42 -5.96
N VAL A 12 -9.86 -7.88 -7.06
CA VAL A 12 -10.04 -9.32 -7.33
C VAL A 12 -8.70 -10.02 -7.50
N MET A 13 -7.76 -9.43 -8.24
CA MET A 13 -6.42 -10.00 -8.43
C MET A 13 -5.66 -10.08 -7.09
N GLU A 14 -5.72 -9.03 -6.28
CA GLU A 14 -5.12 -9.01 -4.96
C GLU A 14 -5.74 -10.08 -4.03
N PHE A 15 -7.06 -10.17 -4.00
CA PHE A 15 -7.76 -11.19 -3.23
C PHE A 15 -7.39 -12.61 -3.67
N ALA A 16 -7.33 -12.87 -4.98
CA ALA A 16 -6.93 -14.16 -5.53
C ALA A 16 -5.50 -14.51 -5.10
N TYR A 17 -4.57 -13.56 -5.16
CA TYR A 17 -3.20 -13.74 -4.71
C TYR A 17 -3.11 -14.05 -3.21
N LEU A 18 -3.84 -13.31 -2.37
CA LEU A 18 -3.90 -13.53 -0.93
C LEU A 18 -4.45 -14.92 -0.59
N LYS A 19 -5.46 -15.38 -1.32
CA LYS A 19 -6.02 -16.73 -1.19
C LYS A 19 -5.12 -17.85 -1.71
N GLY A 20 -4.00 -17.53 -2.35
CA GLY A 20 -3.09 -18.53 -2.90
C GLY A 20 -3.46 -19.01 -4.30
N SER A 21 -4.46 -18.40 -4.93
CA SER A 21 -4.89 -18.77 -6.27
C SER A 21 -3.93 -18.24 -7.33
N CYS A 22 -3.69 -19.04 -8.37
CA CYS A 22 -2.92 -18.67 -9.56
C CYS A 22 -1.46 -18.19 -9.33
N ARG A 23 -0.87 -18.44 -8.16
CA ARG A 23 0.48 -17.95 -7.79
C ARG A 23 1.62 -18.48 -8.67
N ASN A 24 1.41 -19.59 -9.35
CA ASN A 24 2.44 -20.19 -10.21
C ASN A 24 2.18 -19.92 -11.70
N LEU A 25 1.15 -19.15 -12.04
CA LEU A 25 0.75 -18.91 -13.43
C LEU A 25 1.29 -17.55 -13.91
N ALA A 26 2.14 -17.55 -14.92
CA ALA A 26 2.71 -16.32 -15.47
C ALA A 26 1.63 -15.35 -15.97
N LYS A 27 0.62 -15.87 -16.68
CA LYS A 27 -0.50 -15.07 -17.21
C LYS A 27 -1.24 -14.27 -16.14
N PHE A 28 -1.33 -14.80 -14.91
CA PHE A 28 -1.98 -14.09 -13.82
C PHE A 28 -1.24 -12.78 -13.49
N TYR A 29 0.08 -12.84 -13.33
CA TYR A 29 0.89 -11.65 -13.04
C TYR A 29 1.00 -10.69 -14.22
N ILE A 30 1.02 -11.21 -15.44
CA ILE A 30 1.02 -10.39 -16.66
C ILE A 30 -0.28 -9.60 -16.76
N CYS A 31 -1.44 -10.26 -16.61
CA CYS A 31 -2.73 -9.57 -16.60
C CYS A 31 -2.79 -8.53 -15.47
N TRP A 32 -2.26 -8.88 -14.28
CA TRP A 32 -2.22 -7.94 -13.16
C TRP A 32 -1.34 -6.72 -13.45
N SER A 33 -0.19 -6.91 -14.12
CA SER A 33 0.69 -5.80 -14.48
C SER A 33 0.10 -4.92 -15.57
N GLU A 34 -0.55 -5.50 -16.59
CA GLU A 34 -1.29 -4.79 -17.64
C GLU A 34 -2.39 -3.89 -17.07
N MET A 35 -3.08 -4.34 -16.02
CA MET A 35 -4.09 -3.52 -15.35
C MET A 35 -3.47 -2.27 -14.69
N TYR A 36 -2.30 -2.40 -14.08
CA TYR A 36 -1.56 -1.22 -13.57
C TYR A 36 -1.03 -0.33 -14.70
N GLN A 37 -0.62 -0.91 -15.84
CA GLN A 37 -0.24 -0.13 -17.03
C GLN A 37 -1.41 0.72 -17.53
N SER A 38 -2.64 0.19 -17.52
CA SER A 38 -3.83 0.93 -17.96
C SER A 38 -4.17 2.16 -17.09
N ILE A 39 -3.66 2.20 -15.86
CA ILE A 39 -3.79 3.33 -14.91
C ILE A 39 -2.49 4.14 -14.84
N GLU A 40 -1.54 3.88 -15.75
CA GLU A 40 -0.21 4.54 -15.82
C GLU A 40 0.64 4.38 -14.55
N TRP A 41 0.38 3.35 -13.75
CA TRP A 41 1.14 3.02 -12.53
C TRP A 41 2.29 2.07 -12.85
N TRP A 42 3.27 2.55 -13.61
CA TRP A 42 4.39 1.77 -14.15
C TRP A 42 5.21 1.04 -13.07
N ASN A 43 5.44 1.68 -11.92
CA ASN A 43 6.19 1.06 -10.82
C ASN A 43 5.45 -0.16 -10.24
N LYS A 44 4.12 -0.07 -10.09
CA LYS A 44 3.31 -1.20 -9.64
C LYS A 44 3.27 -2.31 -10.68
N ALA A 45 3.21 -1.98 -11.97
CA ALA A 45 3.31 -2.98 -13.03
C ALA A 45 4.65 -3.77 -12.95
N ARG A 46 5.78 -3.08 -12.77
CA ARG A 46 7.10 -3.71 -12.57
C ARG A 46 7.12 -4.60 -11.34
N GLU A 47 6.60 -4.11 -10.19
CA GLU A 47 6.53 -4.90 -8.95
C GLU A 47 5.79 -6.23 -9.17
N LYS A 48 4.69 -6.26 -9.94
CA LYS A 48 3.92 -7.49 -10.20
C LYS A 48 4.68 -8.47 -11.10
N LEU A 49 5.41 -8.00 -12.11
CA LEU A 49 6.27 -8.87 -12.92
C LEU A 49 7.47 -9.41 -12.12
N GLN A 50 8.09 -8.58 -11.28
CA GLN A 50 9.13 -9.05 -10.36
C GLN A 50 8.59 -10.06 -9.35
N LEU A 51 7.36 -9.87 -8.87
CA LEU A 51 6.68 -10.83 -8.01
C LEU A 51 6.47 -12.17 -8.73
N ALA A 52 6.13 -12.17 -10.02
CA ALA A 52 6.02 -13.38 -10.82
C ALA A 52 7.34 -14.17 -10.85
N LEU A 53 8.47 -13.48 -11.01
CA LEU A 53 9.81 -14.10 -10.96
C LEU A 53 10.11 -14.69 -9.59
N LYS A 54 9.81 -13.95 -8.50
CA LYS A 54 9.97 -14.44 -7.13
C LYS A 54 9.15 -15.70 -6.85
N MET A 55 7.97 -15.79 -7.45
CA MET A 55 7.07 -16.93 -7.31
C MET A 55 7.37 -18.06 -8.32
N ASN A 56 8.40 -17.92 -9.16
CA ASN A 56 8.73 -18.86 -10.23
C ASN A 56 7.53 -19.19 -11.13
N ALA A 57 6.77 -18.17 -11.52
CA ALA A 57 5.58 -18.33 -12.33
C ALA A 57 5.92 -18.87 -13.73
N VAL A 58 5.14 -19.85 -14.20
CA VAL A 58 5.38 -20.58 -15.46
C VAL A 58 4.33 -20.17 -16.50
N PRO A 59 4.70 -20.00 -17.80
CA PRO A 59 6.05 -20.06 -18.37
C PRO A 59 6.88 -18.80 -18.06
N LEU A 60 8.14 -18.98 -17.72
CA LEU A 60 9.04 -17.88 -17.35
C LEU A 60 9.36 -16.97 -18.54
N ASP A 61 9.47 -17.54 -19.74
CA ASP A 61 9.71 -16.79 -20.98
C ASP A 61 8.65 -15.72 -21.24
N LEU A 62 7.39 -16.01 -20.88
CA LEU A 62 6.31 -15.03 -21.02
C LEU A 62 6.46 -13.87 -20.04
N VAL A 63 6.97 -14.13 -18.83
CA VAL A 63 7.22 -13.07 -17.83
C VAL A 63 8.33 -12.15 -18.31
N HIS A 64 9.42 -12.71 -18.84
CA HIS A 64 10.52 -11.92 -19.40
C HIS A 64 10.06 -11.09 -20.59
N LYS A 65 9.33 -11.70 -21.54
CA LYS A 65 8.77 -10.98 -22.68
C LYS A 65 7.86 -9.83 -22.25
N ALA A 66 6.98 -10.07 -21.28
CA ALA A 66 6.10 -9.03 -20.74
C ALA A 66 6.88 -7.91 -20.02
N SER A 67 7.99 -8.25 -19.38
CA SER A 67 8.90 -7.25 -18.78
C SER A 67 9.57 -6.39 -19.83
N ASP A 68 10.09 -6.99 -20.90
CA ASP A 68 10.73 -6.25 -22.00
C ASP A 68 9.71 -5.35 -22.72
N GLU A 69 8.49 -5.84 -22.94
CA GLU A 69 7.39 -5.07 -23.51
C GLU A 69 6.99 -3.89 -22.64
N LEU A 70 6.90 -4.08 -21.32
CA LEU A 70 6.65 -3.00 -20.36
C LEU A 70 7.72 -1.90 -20.45
N GLU A 71 9.00 -2.27 -20.44
CA GLU A 71 10.08 -1.28 -20.54
C GLU A 71 10.10 -0.57 -21.90
N SER A 72 9.80 -1.30 -22.98
CA SER A 72 9.65 -0.72 -24.32
C SER A 72 8.53 0.32 -24.36
N ASN A 73 7.38 0.01 -23.77
CA ASN A 73 6.25 0.93 -23.68
C ASN A 73 6.59 2.20 -22.87
N ILE A 74 7.26 2.04 -21.73
CA ILE A 74 7.71 3.17 -20.91
C ILE A 74 8.70 4.05 -21.69
N MET A 75 9.68 3.45 -22.36
CA MET A 75 10.62 4.19 -23.20
C MET A 75 9.93 4.91 -24.36
N SER A 76 8.93 4.29 -24.99
CA SER A 76 8.13 4.88 -26.05
C SER A 76 7.37 6.11 -25.54
N MET A 77 6.71 6.01 -24.38
CA MET A 77 6.00 7.12 -23.73
C MET A 77 6.96 8.27 -23.38
N CYS A 78 8.13 7.97 -22.81
CA CYS A 78 9.13 9.00 -22.52
C CYS A 78 9.66 9.70 -23.78
N LYS A 79 9.76 9.01 -24.92
CA LYS A 79 10.20 9.62 -26.19
C LYS A 79 9.10 10.45 -26.87
N GLN A 80 7.84 10.06 -26.71
CA GLN A 80 6.69 10.81 -27.21
C GLN A 80 6.39 12.07 -26.40
N ASN A 81 6.96 12.16 -25.19
CA ASN A 81 6.99 13.37 -24.40
C ASN A 81 8.40 13.95 -24.45
N PRO A 82 8.86 14.50 -25.60
CA PRO A 82 10.11 15.25 -25.62
C PRO A 82 9.90 16.35 -24.60
N GLU A 83 10.71 16.31 -23.53
CA GLU A 83 10.75 17.30 -22.45
C GLU A 83 10.24 18.65 -22.94
N ASN A 84 9.26 19.25 -22.26
CA ASN A 84 9.10 20.70 -22.30
C ASN A 84 10.48 21.29 -21.99
N PRO A 85 11.26 21.77 -22.99
CA PRO A 85 12.44 22.52 -22.67
C PRO A 85 11.89 23.89 -22.28
N LEU A 86 12.10 24.30 -21.04
CA LEU A 86 12.20 25.69 -20.59
C LEU A 86 11.53 26.76 -21.48
N ASP A 87 10.63 27.53 -20.88
CA ASP A 87 10.58 28.97 -21.18
C ASP A 87 10.15 29.29 -22.64
N ASN A 88 8.86 29.13 -22.92
CA ASN A 88 8.19 29.97 -23.91
C ASN A 88 6.99 30.63 -23.24
N GLU A 89 7.28 31.82 -22.70
CA GLU A 89 6.36 32.95 -22.65
C GLU A 89 5.50 33.01 -23.93
N ASP A 90 4.28 33.53 -23.76
CA ASP A 90 3.28 33.82 -24.80
C ASP A 90 2.43 32.65 -25.32
N PHE A 91 1.54 32.14 -24.48
CA PHE A 91 0.19 31.76 -24.93
C PHE A 91 -0.87 32.31 -23.98
N ASP A 92 -1.37 33.48 -24.38
CA ASP A 92 -2.76 33.92 -24.45
C ASP A 92 -3.70 33.64 -23.26
N ASP A 93 -4.35 34.71 -22.81
CA ASP A 93 -5.27 34.89 -21.69
C ASP A 93 -6.56 34.02 -21.77
N SER A 94 -6.44 32.71 -21.96
CA SER A 94 -7.52 31.79 -21.64
C SER A 94 -7.35 31.34 -20.21
N VAL A 95 -7.86 32.15 -19.29
CA VAL A 95 -8.01 31.82 -17.87
C VAL A 95 -9.04 30.70 -17.75
N GLU A 96 -8.66 29.50 -18.15
CA GLU A 96 -9.42 28.29 -17.95
C GLU A 96 -9.53 28.12 -16.44
N SER A 97 -10.73 28.39 -15.91
CA SER A 97 -10.99 28.50 -14.48
C SER A 97 -10.79 27.13 -13.82
N ALA A 98 -9.53 26.82 -13.47
CA ALA A 98 -9.17 25.65 -12.69
C ALA A 98 -10.03 25.61 -11.42
N ARG A 99 -10.58 24.43 -11.09
CA ARG A 99 -11.38 24.24 -9.88
C ARG A 99 -10.51 24.54 -8.67
N THR A 100 -10.78 25.65 -8.01
CA THR A 100 -10.13 26.01 -6.75
C THR A 100 -10.79 25.23 -5.62
N THR A 101 -10.05 24.27 -5.06
CA THR A 101 -10.47 23.53 -3.87
C THR A 101 -10.67 24.51 -2.71
N PHE A 102 -11.73 24.32 -1.94
CA PHE A 102 -12.13 25.22 -0.84
C PHE A 102 -12.38 26.68 -1.25
N SER A 103 -12.70 26.96 -2.51
CA SER A 103 -13.04 28.33 -2.92
C SER A 103 -14.30 28.83 -2.21
N ARG A 104 -14.25 30.09 -1.78
CA ARG A 104 -15.41 30.79 -1.22
C ARG A 104 -16.44 30.94 -2.33
N LEU A 105 -17.69 30.55 -2.07
CA LEU A 105 -18.82 30.76 -2.98
C LEU A 105 -18.83 32.22 -3.48
N ARG A 106 -18.63 32.42 -4.79
CA ARG A 106 -18.72 33.74 -5.42
C ARG A 106 -20.15 34.25 -5.26
N GLY A 107 -20.31 35.51 -4.84
CA GLY A 107 -21.61 36.13 -4.56
C GLY A 107 -21.90 36.38 -3.08
N ILE A 108 -21.11 35.81 -2.17
CA ILE A 108 -21.13 36.16 -0.75
C ILE A 108 -20.08 37.25 -0.50
N GLY A 109 -20.51 38.50 -0.28
CA GLY A 109 -19.61 39.64 -0.03
C GLY A 109 -18.62 39.38 1.12
N ARG A 110 -17.51 40.12 1.18
CA ARG A 110 -16.46 39.94 2.22
C ARG A 110 -17.00 40.02 3.65
N LEU A 111 -18.12 40.71 3.85
CA LEU A 111 -18.82 40.89 5.12
C LEU A 111 -20.03 39.97 5.33
N HIS A 112 -20.44 39.21 4.33
CA HIS A 112 -21.57 38.28 4.45
C HIS A 112 -21.03 36.87 4.64
N PHE A 113 -21.23 36.33 5.82
CA PHE A 113 -20.96 34.92 6.11
C PHE A 113 -22.04 34.09 5.41
N ALA A 114 -21.66 33.16 4.54
CA ALA A 114 -22.61 32.15 4.07
C ALA A 114 -23.07 31.37 5.32
N PRO A 115 -24.37 31.24 5.60
CA PRO A 115 -24.83 30.60 6.81
C PRO A 115 -24.38 29.14 6.81
N ILE A 116 -23.47 28.80 7.73
CA ILE A 116 -23.13 27.41 7.99
C ILE A 116 -24.33 26.81 8.71
N ILE A 117 -25.16 26.06 7.98
CA ILE A 117 -26.20 25.23 8.59
C ILE A 117 -25.48 24.05 9.24
N ARG A 118 -25.06 24.20 10.49
CA ARG A 118 -24.67 23.06 11.32
C ARG A 118 -25.95 22.41 11.82
N LEU A 119 -26.18 21.15 11.44
CA LEU A 119 -27.13 20.33 12.18
C LEU A 119 -26.65 20.27 13.64
N PRO A 120 -27.45 20.73 14.63
CA PRO A 120 -27.01 20.78 16.00
C PRO A 120 -26.81 19.36 16.55
N GLN A 121 -25.56 18.98 16.77
CA GLN A 121 -25.21 17.76 17.51
C GLN A 121 -25.01 18.06 19.01
N GLY A 122 -25.81 18.96 19.59
CA GLY A 122 -25.72 19.29 21.02
C GLY A 122 -26.64 20.43 21.48
N PRO A 123 -26.77 20.62 22.81
CA PRO A 123 -27.63 21.67 23.39
C PRO A 123 -27.16 23.09 23.01
N PRO A 124 -28.08 24.07 22.89
CA PRO A 124 -27.74 25.44 22.53
C PRO A 124 -26.78 26.10 23.54
N GLY A 125 -25.76 26.80 23.04
CA GLY A 125 -24.91 27.69 23.86
C GLY A 125 -23.50 27.20 24.19
N VAL A 126 -23.09 26.01 23.72
CA VAL A 126 -21.71 25.53 23.95
C VAL A 126 -20.99 25.37 22.61
N LEU A 127 -20.14 26.34 22.27
CA LEU A 127 -19.06 26.06 21.34
C LEU A 127 -18.10 25.12 22.08
N SER A 128 -17.97 23.88 21.62
CA SER A 128 -16.91 23.00 22.09
C SER A 128 -15.58 23.64 21.71
N VAL A 129 -15.02 24.41 22.64
CA VAL A 129 -13.60 24.72 22.63
C VAL A 129 -12.95 23.37 22.84
N ASN A 130 -12.31 22.85 21.79
CA ASN A 130 -11.44 21.69 21.89
C ASN A 130 -10.32 22.05 22.88
N LYS A 131 -10.61 21.90 24.17
CA LYS A 131 -9.62 21.87 25.22
C LYS A 131 -8.77 20.67 24.86
N LYS A 132 -7.54 20.93 24.43
CA LYS A 132 -6.48 19.93 24.35
C LYS A 132 -6.33 19.38 25.77
N SER A 133 -7.10 18.35 26.12
CA SER A 133 -6.73 17.49 27.23
C SER A 133 -5.36 16.96 26.83
N LYS A 134 -4.33 17.28 27.64
CA LYS A 134 -3.03 16.62 27.57
C LYS A 134 -3.24 15.16 28.00
N THR A 135 -3.87 14.37 27.13
CA THR A 135 -3.72 12.94 27.15
C THR A 135 -2.35 12.64 26.58
N ASP A 136 -1.66 11.70 27.20
CA ASP A 136 -0.37 11.16 26.80
C ASP A 136 -0.35 10.97 25.27
N ARG A 137 0.33 11.89 24.57
CA ARG A 137 0.30 11.97 23.12
C ARG A 137 1.40 11.06 22.62
N PHE A 138 1.04 9.88 22.13
CA PHE A 138 1.99 9.03 21.44
C PHE A 138 2.49 9.75 20.18
N GLU A 139 3.78 9.65 19.93
CA GLU A 139 4.39 10.19 18.71
C GLU A 139 3.97 9.33 17.53
N ILE A 140 3.55 9.97 16.45
CA ILE A 140 3.31 9.30 15.17
C ILE A 140 4.69 9.08 14.58
N PHE A 141 5.09 7.83 14.41
CA PHE A 141 6.33 7.48 13.73
C PHE A 141 6.34 8.13 12.35
N SER A 142 7.28 9.04 12.16
CA SER A 142 7.55 9.65 10.86
C SER A 142 8.59 8.77 10.18
N ASP A 143 8.32 8.40 8.93
CA ASP A 143 9.13 7.48 8.11
C ASP A 143 10.42 8.14 7.59
N ASP A 144 11.02 9.01 8.41
CA ASP A 144 12.20 9.81 8.08
C ASP A 144 13.52 9.12 8.45
N HIS A 145 13.46 7.95 9.08
CA HIS A 145 14.64 7.15 9.43
C HIS A 145 14.94 6.15 8.31
N THR A 146 15.78 6.58 7.37
CA THR A 146 16.46 5.72 6.38
C THR A 146 16.95 4.42 7.00
N ASP A 147 16.58 3.31 6.37
CA ASP A 147 16.86 1.91 6.70
C ASP A 147 18.30 1.62 7.17
N GLN A 148 18.55 1.81 8.45
CA GLN A 148 19.65 1.16 9.17
C GLN A 148 19.14 0.65 10.51
N SER A 149 18.45 -0.50 10.50
CA SER A 149 18.65 -1.56 11.49
C SER A 149 17.60 -2.67 11.34
N SER A 150 18.01 -3.77 10.73
CA SER A 150 17.43 -5.08 11.03
C SER A 150 17.76 -5.42 12.50
N SER A 151 16.86 -5.14 13.43
CA SER A 151 16.53 -5.99 14.61
C SER A 151 15.74 -5.22 15.67
N LEU A 152 14.42 -5.37 15.70
CA LEU A 152 13.61 -4.86 16.82
C LEU A 152 12.34 -5.71 17.06
N PHE A 153 12.54 -7.02 17.16
CA PHE A 153 11.66 -7.87 17.98
C PHE A 153 12.51 -8.69 18.92
N LYS A 154 12.97 -8.06 20.01
CA LYS A 154 13.41 -8.77 21.21
C LYS A 154 12.24 -8.77 22.19
N THR A 155 11.42 -9.80 22.13
CA THR A 155 10.52 -10.12 23.25
C THR A 155 11.39 -10.51 24.46
N PRO A 156 11.17 -9.98 25.67
CA PRO A 156 11.83 -10.51 26.85
C PRO A 156 11.18 -11.87 27.19
N ILE A 157 11.76 -12.95 26.67
CA ILE A 157 11.48 -14.30 27.16
C ILE A 157 12.18 -14.42 28.52
N ALA A 158 11.40 -14.28 29.59
CA ALA A 158 11.85 -14.59 30.93
C ALA A 158 12.30 -16.07 31.00
N PRO A 159 13.43 -16.39 31.63
CA PRO A 159 13.87 -17.78 31.75
C PRO A 159 12.94 -18.57 32.70
N PRO A 160 12.62 -19.85 32.39
CA PRO A 160 11.83 -20.68 33.28
C PRO A 160 12.62 -20.97 34.57
N LYS A 161 11.99 -20.71 35.72
CA LYS A 161 12.50 -21.05 37.05
C LYS A 161 12.71 -22.57 37.16
N GLN A 162 13.96 -23.00 37.21
CA GLN A 162 14.34 -24.37 37.53
C GLN A 162 14.03 -24.66 39.01
N VAL A 163 12.99 -25.45 39.27
CA VAL A 163 12.80 -26.06 40.59
C VAL A 163 13.52 -27.38 40.59
N ILE A 164 14.74 -27.37 41.12
CA ILE A 164 15.55 -28.55 41.40
C ILE A 164 14.92 -29.29 42.58
N LYS A 165 14.33 -30.46 42.34
CA LYS A 165 14.14 -31.49 43.39
C LYS A 165 15.07 -32.66 43.06
N LYS A 166 16.02 -32.92 43.97
CA LYS A 166 17.03 -33.96 43.84
C LYS A 166 16.44 -35.37 44.05
N SER A 167 16.80 -36.25 43.12
CA SER A 167 17.23 -37.67 43.25
C SER A 167 16.43 -38.66 44.10
N LYS A 168 16.11 -39.81 43.49
CA LYS A 168 16.57 -41.13 43.98
C LYS A 168 16.55 -42.17 42.86
N ILE A 169 17.56 -43.02 42.91
CA ILE A 169 18.03 -44.04 41.96
C ILE A 169 17.22 -45.34 42.10
N SER A 170 17.01 -46.06 40.99
CA SER A 170 17.14 -47.52 40.82
C SER A 170 16.70 -47.86 39.39
N GLU A 171 17.61 -48.26 38.49
CA GLU A 171 17.99 -49.66 38.26
C GLU A 171 16.79 -50.61 38.25
N SER A 172 16.34 -51.00 37.05
CA SER A 172 15.98 -52.39 36.73
C SER A 172 15.43 -52.52 35.31
N LEU A 173 15.94 -53.55 34.61
CA LEU A 173 15.35 -54.29 33.48
C LEU A 173 15.51 -53.64 32.10
N ILE A 174 16.46 -54.05 31.25
CA ILE A 174 16.61 -55.38 30.58
C ILE A 174 15.39 -55.68 29.71
N ASN A 175 15.68 -55.78 28.39
CA ASN A 175 14.90 -56.48 27.36
C ASN A 175 13.53 -55.81 27.01
N ASP A 176 13.07 -55.73 25.77
CA ASP A 176 13.09 -56.71 24.69
C ASP A 176 12.82 -56.02 23.34
N LEU A 177 13.44 -56.59 22.29
CA LEU A 177 12.93 -56.84 20.94
C LEU A 177 12.21 -55.73 20.14
N ASP A 178 12.82 -55.43 18.99
CA ASP A 178 12.27 -55.70 17.65
C ASP A 178 10.77 -55.97 17.58
N PHE A 179 10.03 -55.15 16.84
CA PHE A 179 9.03 -55.67 15.89
C PHE A 179 8.68 -54.59 14.84
N GLN A 180 9.08 -54.92 13.61
CA GLN A 180 8.55 -54.57 12.27
C GLN A 180 7.76 -53.27 12.06
#